data_AF-A0AAD5I768-F1
#
_entry.id   AF-A0AAD5I768-F1
#
_cell.length_a   1.000
_cell.length_b   1.000
_cell.length_c   1.000
_cell.angle_alpha   90.00
_cell.angle_beta   90.00
_cell.angle_gamma   90.00
#
_symmetry.space_group_name_H-M   'P 1'
#
loop_
_entity.id
_entity.type
_entity.pdbx_description
1 polymer ?
#
loop_
_entity_poly.entity_id
_entity_poly.type
_entity_poly.pdbx_seq_one_letter_code
_entity_poly.pdbx_strand_id
1 'polypeptide(L)'
;MAHFIPCHKTDDASHIADLFFKEIVRLHGMPKTIVLDRDAKFLSYFWKTLWEFAYNRSVHSETHFSPFEIVYGFNPLTPLDLISLPVNEHVNLDGKKKAEFVKQIHEKTRQNIERRIEQYANQANKGQKKFVFEPGDWVWLHMRKERFPIQRRSKLLPR
;
A
#
# COMPACT_ATOMS: atom_id res chain seq x y z
N MET A 1 20.07 -5.66 11.19
CA MET A 1 20.95 -6.54 10.38
C MET A 1 20.84 -6.07 8.94
N ALA A 2 21.95 -5.86 8.26
CA ALA A 2 21.97 -5.41 6.87
C ALA A 2 22.62 -6.49 6.01
N HIS A 3 21.98 -6.84 4.90
CA HIS A 3 22.52 -7.77 3.91
C HIS A 3 22.97 -6.97 2.69
N PHE A 4 24.24 -7.10 2.32
CA PHE A 4 24.77 -6.51 1.12
C PHE A 4 25.10 -7.62 0.14
N ILE A 5 24.58 -7.49 -1.07
CA ILE A 5 24.82 -8.43 -2.16
C ILE A 5 25.75 -7.72 -3.15
N PRO A 6 26.90 -8.32 -3.51
CA PRO A 6 27.76 -7.75 -4.54
C PRO A 6 27.04 -7.77 -5.89
N CYS A 7 26.97 -6.61 -6.53
CA CYS A 7 26.40 -6.42 -7.88
C CYS A 7 27.35 -5.54 -8.72
N HIS A 8 27.36 -5.74 -10.03
CA HIS A 8 28.12 -4.94 -10.99
C HIS A 8 27.21 -3.90 -11.66
N LYS A 9 27.80 -2.78 -12.11
CA LYS A 9 27.05 -1.69 -12.77
C LYS A 9 26.39 -2.13 -14.09
N THR A 10 26.93 -3.18 -14.71
CA THR A 10 26.50 -3.75 -15.99
C THR A 10 25.44 -4.83 -15.84
N ASP A 11 25.09 -5.24 -14.62
CA ASP A 11 24.13 -6.32 -14.41
C ASP A 11 22.74 -5.91 -14.89
N ASP A 12 22.10 -6.78 -15.67
CA ASP A 12 20.76 -6.57 -16.15
C ASP A 12 19.71 -6.74 -15.03
N ALA A 13 18.53 -6.18 -15.23
CA ALA A 13 17.40 -6.28 -14.32
C ALA A 13 17.05 -7.72 -13.94
N SER A 14 17.18 -8.65 -14.89
CA SER A 14 16.95 -10.08 -14.71
C SER A 14 17.94 -10.69 -13.72
N HIS A 15 19.23 -10.43 -13.88
CA HIS A 15 20.28 -10.94 -13.00
C HIS A 15 20.14 -10.42 -11.56
N ILE A 16 19.78 -9.15 -11.41
CA ILE A 16 19.49 -8.55 -10.11
C ILE A 16 18.28 -9.24 -9.46
N ALA A 17 17.30 -9.69 -10.24
CA ALA A 17 16.14 -10.41 -9.73
C ALA A 17 16.52 -11.77 -9.17
N ASP A 18 17.34 -12.51 -9.91
CA ASP A 18 17.83 -13.81 -9.47
C ASP A 18 18.63 -13.70 -8.17
N LEU A 19 19.51 -12.70 -8.07
CA LEU A 19 20.26 -12.41 -6.84
C LEU A 19 19.34 -12.09 -5.65
N PHE A 20 18.31 -11.29 -5.88
CA PHE A 20 17.32 -10.96 -4.85
C PHE A 20 16.58 -12.22 -4.36
N PHE A 21 16.11 -13.08 -5.26
CA PHE A 21 15.44 -14.32 -4.86
C PHE A 21 16.38 -15.29 -4.14
N LYS A 22 17.60 -15.44 -4.66
CA LYS A 22 18.58 -16.40 -4.15
C LYS A 22 19.11 -16.01 -2.77
N GLU A 23 19.36 -14.73 -2.52
CA GLU A 23 20.02 -14.30 -1.29
C GLU A 23 19.08 -13.64 -0.27
N ILE A 24 18.07 -12.89 -0.71
CA ILE A 24 17.11 -12.24 0.20
C ILE A 24 15.89 -13.11 0.45
N VAL A 25 15.15 -13.46 -0.61
CA VAL A 25 13.87 -14.17 -0.46
C VAL A 25 14.06 -15.55 0.12
N ARG A 26 15.14 -16.24 -0.25
CA ARG A 26 15.52 -17.53 0.35
C ARG A 26 15.69 -17.46 1.87
N LEU A 27 16.28 -16.38 2.39
CA LEU A 27 16.62 -16.26 3.80
C LEU A 27 15.49 -15.66 4.64
N HIS A 28 14.78 -14.67 4.09
CA HIS A 28 13.82 -13.84 4.84
C HIS A 28 12.37 -13.98 4.35
N GLY A 29 12.14 -14.72 3.27
CA GLY A 29 10.89 -14.71 2.54
C GLY A 29 10.70 -13.41 1.75
N MET A 30 9.52 -13.25 1.15
CA MET A 30 9.18 -12.04 0.41
C MET A 30 9.04 -10.85 1.39
N PRO A 31 9.82 -9.77 1.22
CA PRO A 31 9.73 -8.61 2.10
C PRO A 31 8.38 -7.90 1.91
N LYS A 32 7.85 -7.35 3.01
CA LYS A 32 6.57 -6.61 3.01
C LYS A 32 6.68 -5.25 2.32
N THR A 33 7.84 -4.62 2.38
CA THR A 33 8.13 -3.32 1.77
C THR A 33 9.56 -3.31 1.24
N ILE A 34 9.77 -2.72 0.07
CA ILE A 34 11.10 -2.50 -0.51
C ILE A 34 11.16 -1.06 -1.02
N VAL A 35 12.25 -0.38 -0.71
CA VAL A 35 12.55 0.94 -1.26
C VAL A 35 13.61 0.76 -2.33
N LEU A 36 13.27 1.12 -3.57
CA LEU A 36 14.15 1.05 -4.74
C LEU A 36 14.38 2.47 -5.27
N ASP A 37 15.59 2.73 -5.74
CA ASP A 37 15.86 3.96 -6.49
C ASP A 37 15.24 3.88 -7.89
N ARG A 38 14.96 5.04 -8.50
CA ARG A 38 14.31 5.17 -9.83
C ARG A 38 15.21 4.74 -11.01
N ASP A 39 16.11 3.78 -10.82
CA ASP A 39 16.96 3.25 -11.88
C ASP A 39 16.12 2.42 -12.87
N ALA A 40 16.43 2.53 -14.16
CA ALA A 40 15.71 1.87 -15.25
C ALA A 40 15.71 0.33 -15.10
N LYS A 41 16.76 -0.23 -14.48
CA LYS A 41 16.87 -1.66 -14.18
C LYS A 41 15.79 -2.14 -13.21
N PHE A 42 15.47 -1.34 -12.19
CA PHE A 42 14.42 -1.65 -11.21
C PHE A 42 13.02 -1.25 -11.68
N LEU A 43 12.94 -0.38 -12.69
CA LEU A 43 11.70 0.01 -13.37
C LEU A 43 11.39 -0.83 -14.62
N SER A 44 12.16 -1.90 -14.87
CA SER A 44 11.93 -2.77 -16.01
C SER A 44 10.53 -3.38 -15.96
N TYR A 45 9.98 -3.72 -17.12
CA TYR A 45 8.64 -4.28 -17.23
C TYR A 45 8.46 -5.54 -16.37
N PHE A 46 9.47 -6.40 -16.36
CA PHE A 46 9.49 -7.62 -15.55
C PHE A 46 9.30 -7.33 -14.06
N TRP A 47 10.05 -6.38 -13.51
CA TRP A 47 9.95 -6.01 -12.11
C TRP A 47 8.58 -5.41 -11.79
N LYS A 48 8.02 -4.56 -12.66
CA LYS A 48 6.67 -4.03 -12.47
C LYS A 48 5.63 -5.13 -12.33
N THR A 49 5.64 -6.11 -13.23
CA THR A 49 4.70 -7.23 -13.20
C THR A 49 4.91 -8.10 -11.95
N LEU A 50 6.17 -8.37 -11.59
CA LEU A 50 6.48 -9.15 -10.39
C LEU A 50 6.01 -8.43 -9.11
N TRP A 51 6.22 -7.11 -9.03
CA TRP A 51 5.80 -6.31 -7.89
C TRP A 51 4.28 -6.20 -7.78
N GLU A 52 3.59 -6.00 -8.90
CA GLU A 52 2.14 -5.99 -8.95
C GLU A 52 1.57 -7.32 -8.44
N PHE A 53 2.13 -8.44 -8.89
CA PHE A 53 1.73 -9.75 -8.41
C PHE A 53 2.00 -9.95 -6.92
N ALA A 54 3.20 -9.59 -6.45
CA ALA A 54 3.57 -9.72 -5.04
C ALA A 54 2.68 -8.85 -4.13
N TYR A 55 2.42 -7.61 -4.53
CA TYR A 55 1.53 -6.69 -3.83
C TYR A 55 0.10 -7.23 -3.74
N ASN A 56 -0.44 -7.72 -4.85
CA ASN A 56 -1.79 -8.26 -4.93
C ASN A 56 -1.97 -9.56 -4.14
N ARG A 57 -0.88 -10.32 -3.91
CA ARG A 57 -0.86 -11.52 -3.08
C ARG A 57 -0.64 -11.23 -1.60
N SER A 58 0.04 -10.13 -1.27
CA SER A 58 0.33 -9.78 0.12
C SER A 58 -0.95 -9.37 0.88
N VAL A 59 -1.04 -9.79 2.15
CA VAL A 59 -2.15 -9.38 3.03
C VAL A 59 -1.87 -7.99 3.59
N HIS A 60 -2.86 -7.10 3.47
CA HIS A 60 -2.74 -5.70 3.93
C HIS A 60 -3.29 -5.52 5.34
N SER A 61 -2.68 -4.63 6.13
CA SER A 61 -3.07 -4.34 7.51
C SER A 61 -4.40 -3.60 7.65
N GLU A 62 -4.84 -2.95 6.58
CA GLU A 62 -6.02 -2.13 6.48
C GLU A 62 -7.26 -2.99 6.23
N THR A 63 -7.14 -3.96 5.32
CA THR A 63 -8.24 -4.82 4.88
C THR A 63 -8.24 -6.16 5.60
N HIS A 64 -7.09 -6.62 6.12
CA HIS A 64 -6.83 -7.98 6.60
C HIS A 64 -6.92 -9.08 5.53
N PHE A 65 -7.01 -8.71 4.26
CA PHE A 65 -7.08 -9.62 3.11
C PHE A 65 -6.10 -9.17 2.02
N SER A 66 -5.70 -10.09 1.14
CA SER A 66 -4.98 -9.69 -0.07
C SER A 66 -5.94 -9.13 -1.14
N PRO A 67 -5.48 -8.22 -2.03
CA PRO A 67 -6.27 -7.77 -3.17
C PRO A 67 -6.79 -8.92 -4.03
N PHE A 68 -5.99 -9.98 -4.24
CA PHE A 68 -6.43 -11.16 -4.97
C PHE A 68 -7.56 -11.92 -4.25
N GLU A 69 -7.50 -12.04 -2.93
CA GLU A 69 -8.59 -12.63 -2.15
C GLU A 69 -9.87 -11.79 -2.23
N ILE A 70 -9.74 -10.47 -2.20
CA ILE A 70 -10.90 -9.57 -2.29
C ILE A 70 -11.56 -9.67 -3.67
N VAL A 71 -10.77 -9.72 -4.74
CA VAL A 71 -11.30 -9.71 -6.12
C VAL A 71 -11.78 -11.10 -6.55
N TYR A 72 -10.96 -12.13 -6.31
CA TYR A 72 -11.20 -13.48 -6.83
C TYR A 72 -11.71 -14.48 -5.78
N GLY A 73 -11.63 -14.13 -4.49
CA GLY A 73 -11.95 -15.02 -3.38
C GLY A 73 -10.83 -16.00 -3.02
N PHE A 74 -9.70 -15.97 -3.73
CA PHE A 74 -8.55 -16.84 -3.49
C PHE A 74 -7.26 -16.21 -4.03
N ASN A 75 -6.12 -16.65 -3.49
CA ASN A 75 -4.81 -16.29 -4.03
C ASN A 75 -4.39 -17.29 -5.12
N PRO A 76 -3.97 -16.83 -6.32
CA PRO A 76 -3.51 -17.71 -7.39
C PRO A 76 -2.26 -18.48 -6.98
N LEU A 77 -2.14 -19.76 -7.35
CA LEU A 77 -0.98 -20.58 -7.00
C LEU A 77 0.30 -20.05 -7.64
N THR A 78 1.37 -19.99 -6.85
CA THR A 78 2.71 -19.64 -7.30
C THR A 78 3.58 -20.89 -7.46
N PRO A 79 4.64 -20.84 -8.29
CA PRO A 79 5.58 -21.95 -8.38
C PRO A 79 6.18 -22.38 -7.03
N LEU A 80 6.31 -21.44 -6.07
CA LEU A 80 6.72 -21.73 -4.69
C LEU A 80 5.69 -22.58 -3.94
N ASP A 81 4.39 -22.37 -4.18
CA ASP A 81 3.31 -23.14 -3.55
C ASP A 81 3.21 -24.57 -4.09
N LEU A 82 3.78 -24.85 -5.27
CA LEU A 82 3.79 -26.18 -5.88
C LEU A 82 4.81 -27.13 -5.21
N ILE A 83 5.74 -26.59 -4.41
CA ILE A 83 6.77 -27.38 -3.72
C ILE A 83 6.17 -28.18 -2.56
N SER A 84 5.16 -27.62 -1.88
CA SER A 84 4.31 -28.36 -0.95
C SER A 84 3.02 -28.75 -1.68
N LEU A 85 2.80 -30.04 -1.93
CA LEU A 85 1.49 -30.51 -2.43
C LEU A 85 0.38 -29.86 -1.57
N PRO A 86 -0.51 -29.04 -2.15
CA PRO A 86 -1.50 -28.34 -1.36
C PRO A 86 -2.46 -29.37 -0.74
N VAL A 87 -2.40 -29.52 0.59
CA VAL A 87 -3.32 -30.37 1.38
C VAL A 87 -4.74 -29.76 1.40
N ASN A 88 -4.86 -28.48 1.07
CA ASN A 88 -6.15 -27.84 0.90
C ASN A 88 -6.73 -28.28 -0.44
N GLU A 89 -7.58 -29.31 -0.39
CA GLU A 89 -8.61 -29.53 -1.38
C GLU A 89 -9.18 -28.17 -1.75
N HIS A 90 -9.01 -27.77 -3.02
CA HIS A 90 -9.95 -26.85 -3.62
C HIS A 90 -11.30 -27.57 -3.60
N VAL A 91 -12.00 -27.52 -2.46
CA VAL A 91 -13.37 -27.97 -2.35
C VAL A 91 -14.09 -27.22 -3.45
N ASN A 92 -14.59 -27.97 -4.44
CA ASN A 92 -15.48 -27.44 -5.47
C ASN A 92 -16.73 -26.93 -4.76
N LEU A 93 -16.66 -25.70 -4.25
CA LEU A 93 -17.76 -25.02 -3.61
C LEU A 93 -18.80 -24.76 -4.69
N ASP A 94 -20.03 -25.18 -4.41
CA ASP A 94 -21.20 -24.83 -5.21
C ASP A 94 -21.20 -23.31 -5.48
N GLY A 95 -21.52 -22.91 -6.72
CA GLY A 95 -21.34 -21.53 -7.18
C GLY A 95 -22.07 -20.51 -6.31
N LYS A 96 -23.23 -20.90 -5.75
CA LYS A 96 -23.99 -20.08 -4.79
C LYS A 96 -23.21 -19.82 -3.50
N LYS A 97 -22.62 -20.87 -2.91
CA LYS A 97 -21.81 -20.75 -1.68
C LYS A 97 -20.57 -19.88 -1.90
N LYS A 98 -19.94 -19.98 -3.08
CA LYS A 98 -18.80 -19.12 -3.45
C LYS A 98 -19.22 -17.64 -3.54
N ALA A 99 -20.36 -17.35 -4.16
CA ALA A 99 -20.86 -15.98 -4.28
C ALA A 99 -21.20 -15.37 -2.90
N GLU A 100 -21.83 -16.14 -2.01
CA GLU A 100 -22.09 -15.72 -0.63
C GLU A 100 -20.79 -15.43 0.13
N PHE A 101 -19.78 -16.29 -0.03
CA PHE A 101 -18.48 -16.10 0.58
C PHE A 101 -17.78 -14.81 0.10
N VAL A 102 -17.77 -14.54 -1.21
CA VAL A 102 -17.20 -13.29 -1.76
C VAL A 102 -17.92 -12.05 -1.21
N LYS A 103 -19.26 -12.10 -1.09
CA LYS A 103 -20.03 -11.00 -0.47
C LYS A 103 -19.61 -10.76 0.97
N GLN A 104 -19.40 -11.82 1.76
CA GLN A 104 -18.93 -11.70 3.14
C GLN A 104 -17.52 -11.10 3.22
N ILE A 105 -16.61 -11.46 2.31
CA ILE A 105 -15.28 -10.83 2.22
C ILE A 105 -15.41 -9.33 1.97
N HIS A 106 -16.24 -8.93 1.01
CA HIS A 106 -16.45 -7.51 0.67
C HIS A 106 -17.04 -6.72 1.83
N GLU A 107 -18.03 -7.29 2.52
CA GLU A 107 -18.64 -6.65 3.69
C GLU A 107 -17.63 -6.45 4.83
N LYS A 108 -16.86 -7.49 5.17
CA LYS A 108 -15.78 -7.38 6.18
C LYS A 108 -14.73 -6.36 5.77
N THR A 109 -14.29 -6.40 4.51
CA THR A 109 -13.30 -5.47 3.97
C THR A 109 -13.77 -4.03 4.09
N ARG A 110 -15.03 -3.77 3.72
CA ARG A 110 -15.65 -2.45 3.83
C ARG A 110 -15.66 -1.95 5.27
N GLN A 111 -16.14 -2.77 6.20
CA GLN A 111 -16.16 -2.41 7.62
C GLN A 111 -14.76 -2.15 8.18
N ASN A 112 -13.75 -2.91 7.76
CA ASN A 112 -12.36 -2.71 8.17
C ASN A 112 -11.81 -1.38 7.66
N ILE A 113 -12.08 -1.02 6.40
CA ILE A 113 -11.67 0.26 5.81
C ILE A 113 -12.36 1.42 6.54
N GLU A 114 -13.67 1.36 6.77
CA GLU A 114 -14.42 2.39 7.49
C GLU A 114 -13.83 2.61 8.89
N ARG A 115 -13.61 1.53 9.65
CA ARG A 115 -12.95 1.59 10.97
C ARG A 115 -11.56 2.20 10.91
N ARG A 116 -10.76 1.87 9.89
CA ARG A 116 -9.41 2.45 9.70
C ARG A 116 -9.49 3.94 9.39
N ILE A 117 -10.39 4.37 8.52
CA ILE A 117 -10.61 5.79 8.19
C ILE A 117 -10.94 6.59 9.45
N GLU A 118 -11.84 6.09 10.29
CA GLU A 118 -12.19 6.72 11.57
C GLU A 118 -10.99 6.81 12.52
N GLN A 119 -10.20 5.73 12.64
CA GLN A 119 -8.98 5.73 13.44
C GLN A 119 -7.97 6.76 12.95
N TYR A 120 -7.73 6.83 11.63
CA TYR A 120 -6.85 7.81 11.02
C TYR A 120 -7.35 9.25 11.28
N ALA A 121 -8.66 9.49 11.17
CA ALA A 121 -9.26 10.79 11.47
C ALA A 121 -9.08 11.18 12.93
N ASN A 122 -9.35 10.25 13.87
CA ASN A 122 -9.16 10.48 15.30
C ASN A 122 -7.68 10.78 15.64
N GLN A 123 -6.76 10.05 15.04
CA GLN A 123 -5.33 10.26 15.25
C GLN A 123 -4.86 11.60 14.68
N ALA A 124 -5.28 11.97 13.47
CA ALA A 124 -4.95 13.27 12.86
C ALA A 124 -5.54 14.44 13.66
N ASN A 125 -6.72 14.25 14.26
CA ASN A 125 -7.41 15.27 15.05
C ASN A 125 -7.00 15.30 16.53
N LYS A 126 -6.11 14.41 16.99
CA LYS A 126 -5.73 14.27 18.42
C LYS A 126 -5.19 15.55 19.06
N GLY A 127 -4.65 16.47 18.25
CA GLY A 127 -4.17 17.79 18.69
C GLY A 127 -5.03 18.97 18.22
N GLN A 128 -6.11 18.74 17.48
CA GLN A 128 -6.99 19.79 17.01
C GLN A 128 -8.05 20.10 18.06
N LYS A 129 -7.97 21.30 18.64
CA LYS A 129 -9.04 21.82 19.49
C LYS A 129 -10.19 22.27 18.60
N LYS A 130 -11.36 21.65 18.74
CA LYS A 130 -12.58 22.12 18.07
C LYS A 130 -12.97 23.47 18.68
N PHE A 131 -12.84 24.54 17.89
CA PHE A 131 -13.35 25.86 18.24
C PHE A 131 -14.64 26.09 17.47
N VAL A 132 -15.73 26.29 18.21
CA VAL A 132 -17.01 26.79 17.67
C VAL A 132 -16.99 28.29 17.93
N PHE A 133 -17.21 29.09 16.89
CA PHE A 133 -17.22 30.55 16.98
C PHE A 133 -18.66 31.04 16.95
N GLU A 134 -19.00 31.98 17.83
CA GLU A 134 -20.31 32.62 17.85
C GLU A 134 -20.26 33.99 17.14
N PRO A 135 -21.38 34.49 16.61
CA PRO A 135 -21.44 35.83 16.02
C PRO A 135 -21.02 36.90 17.04
N GLY A 136 -19.94 37.61 16.75
CA GLY A 136 -19.36 38.64 17.63
C GLY A 136 -17.94 38.32 18.13
N ASP A 137 -17.47 37.09 17.95
CA ASP A 137 -16.10 36.70 18.30
C ASP A 137 -15.07 37.29 17.33
N TRP A 138 -14.00 37.87 17.89
CA TRP A 138 -12.87 38.38 17.12
C TRP A 138 -11.88 37.26 16.81
N VAL A 139 -11.66 36.97 15.53
CA VAL A 139 -10.71 35.95 15.06
C VAL A 139 -9.58 36.56 14.24
N TRP A 140 -8.35 36.09 14.48
CA TRP A 140 -7.19 36.48 13.68
C TRP A 140 -7.13 35.68 12.39
N LEU A 141 -7.24 36.37 11.25
CA LEU A 141 -7.23 35.73 9.94
C LEU A 141 -5.79 35.62 9.41
N HIS A 142 -5.26 34.39 9.35
CA HIS A 142 -3.95 34.15 8.75
C HIS A 142 -4.04 34.09 7.21
N MET A 143 -3.68 35.19 6.54
CA MET A 143 -3.72 35.30 5.08
C MET A 143 -2.56 34.54 4.39
N ARG A 144 -2.83 33.34 3.88
CA ARG A 144 -1.87 32.57 3.04
C ARG A 144 -1.75 33.20 1.65
N LYS A 145 -0.52 33.26 1.13
CA LYS A 145 -0.17 33.86 -0.17
C LYS A 145 -0.97 33.27 -1.35
N GLU A 146 -1.20 31.96 -1.34
CA GLU A 146 -1.90 31.26 -2.43
C GLU A 146 -3.40 31.58 -2.50
N ARG A 147 -4.03 31.90 -1.36
CA ARG A 147 -5.46 32.22 -1.31
C ARG A 147 -5.74 33.72 -1.36
N PHE A 148 -4.83 34.54 -0.84
CA PHE A 148 -5.00 35.99 -0.74
C PHE A 148 -3.78 36.73 -1.31
N PRO A 149 -3.52 36.62 -2.62
CA PRO A 149 -2.33 37.18 -3.25
C PRO A 149 -2.30 38.72 -3.24
N ILE A 150 -3.46 39.37 -3.31
CA ILE A 150 -3.60 40.83 -3.43
C ILE A 150 -3.61 41.51 -2.04
N GLN A 151 -4.15 40.83 -1.02
CA GLN A 151 -4.39 41.40 0.30
C GLN A 151 -3.15 41.35 1.21
N ARG A 152 -2.12 40.59 0.82
CA ARG A 152 -0.87 40.49 1.57
C ARG A 152 0.15 41.50 1.06
N ARG A 153 0.32 42.62 1.78
CA ARG A 153 1.41 43.56 1.49
C ARG A 153 2.76 42.91 1.83
N SER A 154 3.59 42.66 0.82
CA SER A 154 4.96 42.19 1.03
C SER A 154 5.84 43.37 1.48
N LYS A 155 6.85 43.11 2.32
CA LYS A 155 7.82 44.13 2.75
C LYS A 155 8.56 44.80 1.57
N LEU A 156 8.53 44.18 0.38
CA LEU A 156 9.21 44.64 -0.85
C LEU A 156 8.27 45.28 -1.88
N LEU A 157 7.03 45.61 -1.51
CA LEU A 157 6.17 46.37 -2.42
C LEU A 157 6.67 47.82 -2.54
N PRO A 158 6.71 48.40 -3.75
CA PRO A 158 7.03 49.82 -3.93
C PRO A 158 6.03 50.65 -3.12
N ARG A 159 6.54 51.68 -2.42
CA ARG A 159 5.74 52.61 -1.63
C ARG A 159 4.93 53.54 -2.52
#